data_AF-A0A8T5WP27-F1
#
_entry.id   AF-A0A8T5WP27-F1
#
_cell.length_a   1.000
_cell.length_b   1.000
_cell.length_c   1.000
_cell.angle_alpha   90.00
_cell.angle_beta   90.00
_cell.angle_gamma   90.00
#
_symmetry.space_group_name_H-M   'P 1'
#
loop_
_entity.id
_entity.type
_entity.pdbx_description
1 polymer ?
#
loop_
_entity_poly.entity_id
_entity_poly.type
_entity_poly.pdbx_seq_one_letter_code
_entity_poly.pdbx_strand_id
1 'polypeptide(L)'
;MVDTMRDRLERLKNTPSQRNFEPRRDERPREEKLLTPETIFMKKADKLISTIEALRTKMHSGSDQYISLYQELKKAEEDFLALLQDPEVKTMDFPAAFVSKVDSTKKKLLTKKL
;
A
#
# COMPACT_ATOMS: atom_id res chain seq x y z
N MET A 1 -6.98 -42.62 45.46
CA MET A 1 -7.39 -41.24 45.82
C MET A 1 -8.22 -40.69 44.67
N VAL A 2 -9.48 -40.30 44.92
CA VAL A 2 -10.38 -39.77 43.89
C VAL A 2 -10.19 -38.26 43.83
N ASP A 3 -9.70 -37.78 42.70
CA ASP A 3 -9.41 -36.37 42.43
C ASP A 3 -10.74 -35.60 42.39
N THR A 4 -11.03 -34.78 43.40
CA THR A 4 -12.32 -34.09 43.52
C THR A 4 -12.32 -32.77 42.74
N MET A 5 -13.49 -32.31 42.29
CA MET A 5 -13.66 -30.99 41.65
C MET A 5 -13.07 -29.84 42.50
N ARG A 6 -13.00 -30.03 43.83
CA ARG A 6 -12.41 -29.09 44.80
C ARG A 6 -10.89 -28.99 44.65
N ASP A 7 -10.19 -30.12 44.50
CA ASP A 7 -8.75 -30.18 44.25
C ASP A 7 -8.37 -29.57 42.89
N ARG A 8 -9.24 -29.69 41.88
CA ARG A 8 -9.05 -29.02 40.59
C ARG A 8 -9.20 -27.50 40.69
N LEU A 9 -10.18 -27.02 41.48
CA LEU A 9 -10.41 -25.59 41.69
C LEU A 9 -9.28 -24.93 42.49
N GLU A 10 -8.74 -25.59 43.51
CA GLU A 10 -7.59 -25.08 44.25
C GLU A 10 -6.33 -24.99 43.37
N ARG A 11 -6.10 -25.96 42.49
CA ARG A 11 -4.99 -25.91 41.52
C ARG A 11 -5.12 -24.75 40.54
N LEU A 12 -6.33 -24.49 40.02
CA LEU A 12 -6.61 -23.36 39.13
C LEU A 12 -6.43 -22.00 39.80
N LYS A 13 -6.76 -21.90 41.10
CA LYS A 13 -6.61 -20.65 41.87
C LYS A 13 -5.15 -20.33 42.20
N ASN A 14 -4.32 -21.37 42.36
CA ASN A 14 -2.91 -21.23 42.72
C ASN A 14 -1.95 -21.26 41.53
N THR A 15 -2.43 -21.47 40.30
CA THR A 15 -1.63 -21.19 39.11
C THR A 15 -1.40 -19.67 39.01
N PRO A 16 -0.16 -19.17 39.12
CA PRO A 16 0.11 -17.80 38.76
C PRO A 16 -0.26 -17.67 37.29
N SER A 17 -1.34 -16.93 37.01
CA SER A 17 -1.70 -16.57 35.66
C SER A 17 -0.56 -15.71 35.13
N GLN A 18 0.43 -16.33 34.48
CA GLN A 18 1.28 -15.70 33.49
C GLN A 18 0.38 -15.35 32.29
N ARG A 19 -0.53 -14.42 32.57
CA ARG A 19 -1.05 -13.50 31.58
C ARG A 19 0.16 -12.65 31.23
N ASN A 20 0.95 -13.15 30.30
CA ASN A 20 1.75 -12.31 29.42
C ASN A 20 0.75 -11.41 28.69
N PHE A 21 0.20 -10.43 29.39
CA PHE A 21 -0.03 -9.14 28.81
C PHE A 21 1.35 -8.67 28.43
N GLU A 22 1.78 -9.03 27.21
CA GLU A 22 2.68 -8.14 26.50
C GLU A 22 2.06 -6.75 26.66
N PRO A 23 2.78 -5.76 27.20
CA PRO A 23 2.37 -4.39 27.06
C PRO A 23 2.16 -4.23 25.56
N ARG A 24 0.92 -3.96 25.13
CA ARG A 24 0.63 -3.52 23.77
C ARG A 24 1.71 -2.49 23.50
N ARG A 25 2.66 -2.85 22.63
CA ARG A 25 3.75 -1.96 22.21
C ARG A 25 3.08 -0.62 22.03
N ASP A 26 3.54 0.37 22.77
CA ASP A 26 3.06 1.74 22.71
C ASP A 26 2.60 1.98 21.28
N GLU A 27 1.27 2.06 21.11
CA GLU A 27 0.71 2.68 19.93
C GLU A 27 1.28 4.09 20.02
N ARG A 28 2.46 4.28 19.42
CA ARG A 28 2.97 5.60 19.07
C ARG A 28 1.74 6.29 18.54
N PRO A 29 1.40 7.50 19.02
CA PRO A 29 0.37 8.28 18.39
C PRO A 29 0.65 8.14 16.90
N ARG A 30 -0.27 7.53 16.15
CA ARG A 30 -0.22 7.66 14.70
C ARG A 30 -0.41 9.14 14.55
N GLU A 31 0.70 9.86 14.46
CA GLU A 31 0.71 11.23 14.03
C GLU A 31 -0.06 11.16 12.73
N GLU A 32 -1.32 11.57 12.76
CA GLU A 32 -2.03 12.01 11.59
C GLU A 32 -1.23 13.22 11.12
N LYS A 33 -0.08 12.95 10.50
CA LYS A 33 0.65 13.92 9.70
C LYS A 33 -0.37 14.31 8.66
N LEU A 34 -1.02 15.45 8.90
CA LEU A 34 -1.89 16.11 7.94
C LEU A 34 -1.09 16.11 6.64
N LEU A 35 -1.46 15.21 5.74
CA LEU A 35 -0.74 15.04 4.49
C LEU A 35 -1.01 16.31 3.70
N THR A 36 0.05 17.06 3.42
CA THR A 36 -0.03 18.18 2.49
C THR A 36 -0.63 17.71 1.17
N PRO A 37 -1.37 18.56 0.44
CA PRO A 37 -1.90 18.20 -0.88
C PRO A 37 -0.84 17.57 -1.80
N GLU A 38 0.40 18.08 -1.73
CA GLU A 38 1.58 17.55 -2.42
C GLU A 38 1.90 16.11 -2.03
N THR A 39 1.94 15.81 -0.73
CA THR A 39 2.23 14.44 -0.26
C THR A 39 1.09 13.47 -0.56
N ILE A 40 -0.16 13.93 -0.58
CA ILE A 40 -1.30 13.14 -1.04
C ILE A 40 -1.13 12.82 -2.53
N PHE A 41 -0.80 13.83 -3.34
CA PHE A 41 -0.57 13.67 -4.77
C PHE A 41 0.57 12.69 -5.05
N MET A 42 1.73 12.91 -4.41
CA MET A 42 2.90 12.05 -4.59
C MET A 42 2.59 10.59 -4.26
N LYS A 43 1.87 10.33 -3.15
CA LYS A 43 1.44 8.98 -2.79
C LYS A 43 0.49 8.36 -3.82
N LYS A 44 -0.47 9.13 -4.35
CA LYS A 44 -1.39 8.66 -5.39
C LYS A 44 -0.63 8.30 -6.67
N ALA A 45 0.26 9.18 -7.12
CA ALA A 45 1.09 8.95 -8.29
C ALA A 45 1.99 7.72 -8.10
N ASP A 46 2.68 7.59 -6.96
CA ASP A 46 3.53 6.44 -6.67
C ASP A 46 2.75 5.13 -6.65
N LYS A 47 1.53 5.13 -6.12
CA LYS A 47 0.65 3.96 -6.13
C LYS A 47 0.26 3.56 -7.55
N LEU A 48 -0.06 4.53 -8.41
CA LEU A 48 -0.39 4.27 -9.81
C LEU A 48 0.82 3.74 -10.59
N ILE A 49 2.00 4.35 -10.43
CA ILE A 49 3.25 3.87 -11.04
C ILE A 49 3.53 2.42 -10.63
N SER A 50 3.44 2.13 -9.34
CA SER A 50 3.67 0.77 -8.81
C SER A 50 2.65 -0.24 -9.36
N THR A 51 1.38 0.17 -9.50
CA THR A 51 0.33 -0.66 -10.10
C THR A 51 0.62 -0.98 -11.56
N ILE A 52 1.03 0.02 -12.35
CA ILE A 52 1.40 -0.15 -13.76
C ILE A 52 2.56 -1.14 -13.91
N GLU A 53 3.61 -1.00 -13.08
CA GLU A 53 4.76 -1.91 -13.10
C GLU A 53 4.39 -3.33 -12.68
N ALA A 54 3.56 -3.49 -11.65
CA ALA A 54 3.07 -4.79 -11.19
C ALA A 54 2.21 -5.49 -12.26
N LEU A 55 1.27 -4.77 -12.88
CA LEU A 55 0.42 -5.32 -13.94
C LEU A 55 1.23 -5.72 -15.17
N ARG A 56 2.20 -4.90 -15.58
CA ARG A 56 3.13 -5.28 -16.66
C ARG A 56 3.88 -6.56 -16.31
N THR A 57 4.44 -6.66 -15.12
CA THR A 57 5.16 -7.86 -14.69
C THR A 57 4.27 -9.10 -14.72
N LYS A 58 3.03 -9.00 -14.23
CA LYS A 58 2.04 -10.08 -14.28
C LYS A 58 1.64 -10.49 -15.69
N MET A 59 1.57 -9.54 -16.63
CA MET A 59 1.32 -9.86 -18.04
C MET A 59 2.48 -10.61 -18.69
N HIS A 60 3.73 -10.27 -18.32
CA HIS A 60 4.92 -10.93 -18.88
C HIS A 60 5.13 -12.34 -18.28
N SER A 61 4.56 -12.63 -17.10
CA SER A 61 4.60 -13.96 -16.50
C SER A 61 3.63 -14.98 -17.12
N GLY A 62 2.92 -14.62 -18.20
CA GLY A 62 2.15 -15.59 -19.00
C GLY A 62 0.88 -16.12 -18.33
N SER A 63 0.11 -15.25 -17.65
CA SER A 63 -1.15 -15.68 -17.02
C SER A 63 -2.29 -15.85 -18.04
N ASP A 64 -3.20 -16.79 -17.76
CA ASP A 64 -4.43 -17.02 -18.53
C ASP A 64 -5.41 -15.83 -18.51
N GLN A 65 -5.13 -14.82 -17.67
CA GLN A 65 -5.94 -13.62 -17.49
C GLN A 65 -5.43 -12.41 -18.28
N TYR A 66 -4.64 -12.64 -19.34
CA TYR A 66 -3.99 -11.58 -20.12
C TYR A 66 -4.93 -10.42 -20.51
N ILE A 67 -6.15 -10.73 -20.98
CA ILE A 67 -7.13 -9.72 -21.39
C ILE A 67 -7.58 -8.85 -20.21
N SER A 68 -7.87 -9.45 -19.06
CA SER A 68 -8.25 -8.71 -17.83
C SER A 68 -7.10 -7.81 -17.37
N LEU A 69 -5.88 -8.37 -17.31
CA LEU A 69 -4.69 -7.62 -16.90
C LEU A 69 -4.37 -6.48 -17.86
N TYR A 70 -4.61 -6.66 -19.16
CA TYR A 70 -4.44 -5.59 -20.15
C TYR A 70 -5.44 -4.45 -19.95
N GLN A 71 -6.72 -4.77 -19.68
CA GLN A 71 -7.74 -3.76 -19.38
C GLN A 71 -7.42 -3.00 -18.09
N GLU A 72 -7.03 -3.70 -17.03
CA GLU A 72 -6.58 -3.10 -15.77
C GLU A 72 -5.35 -2.21 -15.98
N LEU A 73 -4.39 -2.67 -16.78
CA LEU A 73 -3.19 -1.90 -17.11
C LEU A 73 -3.59 -0.62 -17.84
N LYS A 74 -4.42 -0.71 -18.88
CA LYS A 74 -4.86 0.45 -19.66
C LYS A 74 -5.59 1.47 -18.78
N LYS A 75 -6.48 1.00 -17.92
CA LYS A 75 -7.16 1.87 -16.94
C LYS A 75 -6.17 2.57 -16.01
N ALA A 76 -5.19 1.84 -15.46
CA ALA A 76 -4.17 2.43 -14.59
C ALA A 76 -3.28 3.45 -15.33
N GLU A 77 -2.96 3.20 -16.61
CA GLU A 77 -2.23 4.14 -17.46
C GLU A 77 -3.04 5.42 -17.72
N GLU A 78 -4.34 5.32 -17.96
CA GLU A 78 -5.26 6.45 -18.13
C GLU A 78 -5.43 7.26 -16.83
N ASP A 79 -5.67 6.58 -15.71
CA ASP A 79 -5.79 7.20 -14.39
C ASP A 79 -4.51 7.98 -14.02
N PHE A 80 -3.34 7.44 -14.35
CA PHE A 80 -2.06 8.12 -14.15
C PHE A 80 -1.95 9.39 -15.00
N LEU A 81 -2.29 9.32 -16.29
CA LEU A 81 -2.23 10.49 -17.17
C LEU A 81 -3.25 11.56 -16.77
N ALA A 82 -4.45 11.16 -16.34
CA ALA A 82 -5.48 12.06 -15.84
C ALA A 82 -5.02 12.77 -14.56
N LEU A 83 -4.40 12.04 -13.63
CA LEU A 83 -3.84 12.61 -12.40
C LEU A 83 -2.78 13.70 -12.71
N LEU A 84 -1.97 13.53 -13.75
CA LEU A 84 -0.97 14.53 -14.16
C LEU A 84 -1.54 15.75 -14.89
N GLN A 85 -2.79 15.68 -15.38
CA GLN A 85 -3.45 16.80 -16.05
C GLN A 85 -4.13 17.76 -15.07
N ASP A 86 -4.21 17.38 -13.80
CA ASP A 86 -4.79 18.22 -12.76
C ASP A 86 -4.04 19.57 -12.70
N PRO A 87 -4.73 20.70 -12.91
CA PRO A 87 -4.11 22.02 -12.96
C PRO A 87 -3.43 22.40 -11.64
N GLU A 88 -3.87 21.84 -10.50
CA GLU A 88 -3.26 22.11 -9.20
C GLU A 88 -1.81 21.60 -9.13
N VAL A 89 -1.49 20.53 -9.87
CA VAL A 89 -0.15 19.91 -9.94
C VAL A 89 0.88 20.88 -10.51
N LYS A 90 0.48 21.79 -11.39
CA LYS A 90 1.40 22.79 -11.98
C LYS A 90 1.87 23.83 -10.98
N THR A 91 1.14 23.99 -9.88
CA THR A 91 1.42 25.00 -8.84
C THR A 91 2.14 24.41 -7.62
N MET A 92 2.25 23.08 -7.56
CA MET A 92 2.89 22.36 -6.46
C MET A 92 4.39 22.23 -6.69
N ASP A 93 5.18 22.36 -5.61
CA ASP A 93 6.63 22.17 -5.67
C ASP A 93 6.97 20.73 -5.30
N PHE A 94 7.51 19.97 -6.26
CA PHE A 94 7.82 18.56 -6.08
C PHE A 94 9.32 18.30 -6.07
N PRO A 95 9.80 17.36 -5.24
CA PRO A 95 11.20 16.95 -5.29
C PRO A 95 11.62 16.49 -6.69
N ALA A 96 12.79 16.94 -7.17
CA ALA A 96 13.28 16.63 -8.51
C ALA A 96 13.34 15.11 -8.80
N ALA A 97 13.65 14.29 -7.79
CA ALA A 97 13.64 12.83 -7.90
C ALA A 97 12.24 12.27 -8.23
N PHE A 98 11.20 12.86 -7.64
CA PHE A 98 9.81 12.47 -7.90
C PHE A 98 9.36 12.91 -9.30
N VAL A 99 9.66 14.15 -9.69
CA VAL A 99 9.38 14.66 -11.04
C VAL A 99 10.05 13.77 -12.11
N SER A 100 11.32 13.44 -11.92
CA SER A 100 12.06 12.56 -12.85
C SER A 100 11.44 11.16 -12.96
N LYS A 101 10.96 10.58 -11.85
CA LYS A 101 10.27 9.28 -11.85
C LYS A 101 8.95 9.35 -12.63
N VAL A 102 8.17 10.41 -12.41
CA VAL A 102 6.92 10.66 -13.13
C VAL A 102 7.18 10.83 -14.62
N ASP A 103 8.15 11.65 -15.01
CA ASP A 103 8.52 11.89 -16.40
C ASP A 103 9.05 10.64 -17.10
N SER A 104 9.88 9.85 -16.42
CA SER A 104 10.36 8.56 -16.92
C SER A 104 9.20 7.59 -17.18
N THR A 105 8.25 7.53 -16.25
CA THR A 105 7.06 6.67 -16.40
C THR A 105 6.18 7.17 -17.55
N LYS A 106 5.91 8.47 -17.62
CA LYS A 106 5.16 9.12 -18.70
C LYS A 106 5.81 8.87 -20.07
N LYS A 107 7.14 9.01 -20.17
CA LYS A 107 7.88 8.73 -21.40
C LYS A 107 7.71 7.27 -21.82
N LYS A 108 7.89 6.31 -20.90
CA LYS A 108 7.70 4.87 -21.17
C LYS A 108 6.28 4.54 -21.66
N LEU A 109 5.26 5.27 -21.20
CA LEU A 109 3.88 5.11 -21.63
C LEU A 109 3.66 5.62 -23.06
N LEU A 110 4.20 6.80 -23.37
CA LEU A 110 4.03 7.45 -24.67
C LEU A 110 4.87 6.80 -25.77
N THR A 111 6.07 6.29 -25.47
CA THR A 111 6.94 5.63 -26.46
C THR A 111 6.44 4.26 -26.91
N LYS A 112 5.46 3.66 -26.21
CA LYS A 112 4.83 2.38 -26.61
C LYS A 112 3.66 2.54 -27.58
N LYS A 113 3.36 3.76 -28.05
CA LYS A 113 2.34 4.04 -29.08
C LYS A 113 2.86 3.98 -30.53
N LEU A 114 4.07 3.48 -30.77
CA LEU A 114 4.65 3.28 -32.10
C LEU A 114 4.90 1.78 -32.35
#